data_AF-A0A3A8QFG2-F1
#
_entry.id   AF-A0A3A8QFG2-F1
#
_cell.length_a   1.000
_cell.length_b   1.000
_cell.length_c   1.000
_cell.angle_alpha   90.00
_cell.angle_beta   90.00
_cell.angle_gamma   90.00
#
_symmetry.space_group_name_H-M   'P 1'
#
loop_
_entity.id
_entity.type
_entity.pdbx_description
1 polymer ?
#
loop_
_entity_poly.entity_id
_entity_poly.type
_entity_poly.pdbx_seq_one_letter_code
_entity_poly.pdbx_strand_id
1 'polypeptide(L)'
;MTDGTRPILIEGYTAAEVLRMADQELSSFALTGEPVVIRIGSAELLGCFRLQSDTLIVELAHIESGGEGVLPTFWNLVRRLARARGVGSIEWVVHAVRCARPNLKLRRVLERRGFVVRILPGIGEAYFLLDVLPALSTTDSQAQR
;
A
#
# COMPACT_ATOMS: atom_id res chain seq x y z
N MET A 1 -18.84 23.92 -14.65
CA MET A 1 -17.41 23.97 -14.28
C MET A 1 -17.04 22.60 -13.75
N THR A 2 -16.39 21.78 -14.56
CA THR A 2 -16.02 20.41 -14.19
C THR A 2 -14.91 20.48 -13.15
N ASP A 3 -15.19 19.99 -11.94
CA ASP A 3 -14.21 19.82 -10.87
C ASP A 3 -13.17 18.80 -11.35
N GLY A 4 -12.12 19.31 -11.99
CA GLY A 4 -10.97 18.55 -12.45
C GLY A 4 -10.14 18.13 -11.26
N THR A 5 -10.52 17.01 -10.64
CA THR A 5 -9.78 16.43 -9.52
C THR A 5 -8.38 16.07 -10.01
N ARG A 6 -7.38 16.88 -9.66
CA ARG A 6 -5.99 16.56 -9.99
C ARG A 6 -5.65 15.19 -9.39
N PRO A 7 -5.00 14.30 -10.15
CA PRO A 7 -4.66 12.97 -9.65
C PRO A 7 -3.75 13.10 -8.42
N ILE A 8 -3.99 12.25 -7.42
CA ILE A 8 -3.08 12.13 -6.28
C ILE A 8 -1.77 11.52 -6.80
N LEU A 9 -0.68 12.26 -6.65
CA LEU A 9 0.67 11.82 -7.04
C LEU A 9 1.35 11.12 -5.86
N ILE A 10 2.27 10.21 -6.19
CA ILE A 10 3.04 9.35 -5.28
C ILE A 10 4.51 9.56 -5.63
N GLU A 11 5.25 10.25 -4.77
CA GLU A 11 6.61 10.75 -5.09
C GLU A 11 6.67 11.55 -6.40
N GLY A 12 5.61 12.31 -6.70
CA GLY A 12 5.49 13.06 -7.96
C GLY A 12 5.02 12.22 -9.16
N TYR A 13 4.94 10.90 -9.04
CA TYR A 13 4.45 10.00 -10.08
C TYR A 13 2.96 9.73 -9.94
N THR A 14 2.27 9.58 -11.05
CA THR A 14 0.92 8.99 -11.07
C THR A 14 0.99 7.49 -10.79
N ALA A 15 -0.11 6.90 -10.30
CA ALA A 15 -0.19 5.45 -10.11
C ALA A 15 0.10 4.66 -11.41
N ALA A 16 -0.24 5.21 -12.58
CA ALA A 16 0.03 4.57 -13.87
C ALA A 16 1.53 4.62 -14.25
N GLU A 17 2.26 5.64 -13.82
CA GLU A 17 3.71 5.71 -14.01
C GLU A 17 4.43 4.73 -13.08
N VAL A 18 4.07 4.70 -11.79
CA VAL A 18 4.66 3.74 -10.84
C VAL A 18 4.46 2.29 -11.30
N LEU A 19 3.29 1.95 -11.86
CA LEU A 19 3.02 0.61 -12.37
C LEU A 19 3.79 0.26 -13.65
N ARG A 20 4.30 1.24 -14.38
CA ARG A 20 5.12 1.04 -15.59
C ARG A 20 6.62 1.05 -15.30
N MET A 21 7.03 1.40 -14.08
CA MET A 21 8.44 1.34 -13.67
C MET A 21 8.96 -0.08 -13.80
N ALA A 22 10.21 -0.19 -14.27
CA ALA A 22 10.89 -1.47 -14.36
C ALA A 22 11.07 -2.06 -12.95
N ASP A 23 11.03 -3.39 -12.82
CA ASP A 23 11.19 -4.05 -11.52
C ASP A 23 12.53 -3.70 -10.86
N GLN A 24 13.59 -3.59 -11.65
CA GLN A 24 14.90 -3.18 -11.16
C GLN A 24 14.89 -1.77 -10.58
N GLU A 25 14.18 -0.84 -11.23
CA GLU A 25 14.05 0.54 -10.80
C GLU A 25 13.30 0.59 -9.47
N LEU A 26 12.11 0.00 -9.38
CA LEU A 26 11.33 0.01 -8.14
C LEU A 26 12.03 -0.74 -6.99
N SER A 27 12.73 -1.83 -7.29
CA SER A 27 13.46 -2.60 -6.28
C SER A 27 14.63 -1.82 -5.69
N SER A 28 15.23 -0.91 -6.47
CA SER A 28 16.38 -0.11 -6.04
C SER A 28 16.05 0.90 -4.92
N PHE A 29 14.79 1.33 -4.79
CA PHE A 29 14.40 2.34 -3.80
C PHE A 29 13.19 1.99 -2.93
N ALA A 30 12.28 1.10 -3.36
CA ALA A 30 11.05 0.80 -2.61
C ALA A 30 11.04 -0.61 -1.99
N LEU A 31 11.56 -1.63 -2.67
CA LEU A 31 11.53 -3.04 -2.21
C LEU A 31 12.84 -3.48 -1.54
N THR A 32 13.55 -2.55 -0.90
CA THR A 32 14.86 -2.80 -0.25
C THR A 32 14.72 -3.48 1.10
N GLY A 33 13.52 -3.46 1.70
CA GLY A 33 13.31 -3.83 3.10
C GLY A 33 13.85 -2.80 4.09
N GLU A 34 14.30 -1.65 3.63
CA GLU A 34 14.63 -0.51 4.46
C GLU A 34 13.41 0.42 4.62
N PRO A 35 13.37 1.27 5.66
CA PRO A 35 12.34 2.29 5.80
C PRO A 35 12.43 3.34 4.67
N VAL A 36 11.31 3.62 4.04
CA VAL A 36 11.15 4.60 2.97
C VAL A 36 10.04 5.57 3.33
N VAL A 37 10.28 6.86 3.11
CA VAL A 37 9.25 7.89 3.18
C VAL A 37 8.59 8.01 1.81
N ILE A 38 7.26 7.95 1.78
CA ILE A 38 6.45 8.10 0.57
C ILE A 38 5.49 9.27 0.74
N ARG A 39 5.59 10.22 -0.18
CA ARG A 39 4.69 11.36 -0.32
C ARG A 39 3.52 10.98 -1.22
N ILE A 40 2.30 11.09 -0.70
CA ILE A 40 1.07 10.82 -1.44
C ILE A 40 0.14 12.02 -1.36
N GLY A 41 0.07 12.81 -2.42
CA GLY A 41 -0.56 14.12 -2.40
C GLY A 41 0.12 15.02 -1.35
N SER A 42 -0.61 15.40 -0.31
CA SER A 42 -0.09 16.17 0.84
C SER A 42 0.27 15.32 2.06
N ALA A 43 0.12 13.99 1.98
CA ALA A 43 0.46 13.09 3.08
C ALA A 43 1.89 12.57 2.96
N GLU A 44 2.48 12.24 4.10
CA GLU A 44 3.75 11.53 4.20
C GLU A 44 3.53 10.20 4.96
N LEU A 45 4.04 9.12 4.38
CA LEU A 45 3.94 7.77 4.89
C LEU A 45 5.34 7.23 5.12
N LEU A 46 5.67 6.84 6.34
CA LEU A 46 6.87 6.05 6.59
C LEU A 46 6.48 4.58 6.55
N GLY A 47 7.06 3.84 5.60
CA GLY A 47 6.79 2.43 5.46
C GLY A 47 7.99 1.62 5.03
N CYS A 48 7.85 0.31 5.09
CA CYS A 48 8.82 -0.65 4.62
C CYS A 48 8.10 -1.68 3.73
N PHE A 49 8.73 -2.05 2.61
CA PHE A 49 8.18 -2.99 1.66
C PHE A 49 9.18 -4.11 1.44
N ARG A 50 8.72 -5.36 1.59
CA ARG A 50 9.53 -6.55 1.39
C ARG A 50 8.76 -7.57 0.59
N LEU A 51 9.38 -8.12 -0.44
CA LEU A 51 8.82 -9.27 -1.14
C LEU A 51 9.38 -10.55 -0.52
N GLN A 52 8.49 -11.42 -0.03
CA GLN A 52 8.85 -12.72 0.52
C GLN A 52 8.04 -13.82 -0.17
N SER A 53 8.71 -14.63 -0.98
CA SER A 53 8.09 -15.71 -1.77
C SER A 53 6.93 -15.19 -2.63
N ASP A 54 5.69 -15.37 -2.18
CA ASP A 54 4.44 -14.98 -2.86
C ASP A 54 3.63 -13.95 -2.05
N THR A 55 4.30 -13.22 -1.16
CA THR A 55 3.71 -12.23 -0.28
C THR A 55 4.49 -10.93 -0.32
N LEU A 56 3.80 -9.83 -0.60
CA LEU A 56 4.33 -8.49 -0.40
C LEU A 56 3.99 -8.05 1.03
N ILE A 57 5.00 -7.89 1.86
CA ILE A 57 4.87 -7.35 3.21
C ILE A 57 4.95 -5.83 3.11
N VAL A 58 3.95 -5.14 3.66
CA VAL A 58 3.88 -3.68 3.74
C VAL A 58 3.66 -3.26 5.18
N GLU A 59 4.72 -2.70 5.77
CA GLU A 59 4.72 -2.18 7.13
C GLU A 59 4.61 -0.66 7.08
N LEU A 60 3.68 -0.07 7.84
CA LEU A 60 3.49 1.37 7.95
C LEU A 60 3.71 1.80 9.40
N ALA A 61 4.77 2.57 9.63
CA ALA A 61 5.15 3.03 10.95
C ALA A 61 4.56 4.40 11.28
N HIS A 62 4.39 5.26 10.27
CA HIS A 62 3.94 6.63 10.46
C HIS A 62 3.09 7.12 9.31
N ILE A 63 2.06 7.89 9.62
CA ILE A 63 1.12 8.45 8.65
C ILE A 63 0.81 9.88 9.09
N GLU A 64 1.34 10.86 8.36
CA GLU A 64 1.13 12.28 8.64
C GLU A 64 0.27 12.95 7.57
N SER A 65 -0.58 13.86 8.03
CA SER A 65 -1.39 14.72 7.18
C SER A 65 -2.27 13.90 6.20
N GLY A 66 -2.74 14.53 5.13
CA GLY A 66 -3.52 13.87 4.09
C GLY A 66 -5.03 14.04 4.19
N GLY A 67 -5.64 14.26 3.03
CA GLY A 67 -7.09 14.31 2.85
C GLY A 67 -7.73 12.93 2.85
N GLU A 68 -9.05 12.92 2.69
CA GLU A 68 -9.78 11.69 2.39
C GLU A 68 -9.28 11.11 1.05
N GLY A 69 -8.98 9.80 1.03
CA GLY A 69 -8.55 9.10 -0.18
C GLY A 69 -7.06 8.78 -0.29
N VAL A 70 -6.17 9.31 0.56
CA VAL A 70 -4.73 8.96 0.56
C VAL A 70 -4.52 7.45 0.77
N LEU A 71 -5.02 6.90 1.87
CA LEU A 71 -4.86 5.47 2.17
C LEU A 71 -5.57 4.55 1.16
N PRO A 72 -6.83 4.82 0.76
CA PRO A 72 -7.45 4.10 -0.35
C PRO A 72 -6.63 4.10 -1.64
N THR A 73 -6.08 5.25 -2.03
CA THR A 73 -5.22 5.38 -3.22
C THR A 73 -3.95 4.54 -3.08
N PHE A 74 -3.30 4.63 -1.93
CA PHE A 74 -2.10 3.84 -1.64
C PHE A 74 -2.37 2.34 -1.67
N TRP A 75 -3.39 1.87 -0.95
CA TRP A 75 -3.77 0.45 -0.94
C TRP A 75 -4.07 -0.07 -2.34
N ASN A 76 -4.77 0.73 -3.15
CA ASN A 76 -5.08 0.36 -4.53
C ASN A 76 -3.83 0.30 -5.40
N LEU A 77 -2.87 1.23 -5.23
CA LEU A 77 -1.59 1.17 -5.94
C LEU A 77 -0.86 -0.12 -5.58
N VAL A 78 -0.61 -0.38 -4.30
CA VAL A 78 0.14 -1.55 -3.85
C VAL A 78 -0.53 -2.85 -4.30
N ARG A 79 -1.87 -2.91 -4.25
CA ARG A 79 -2.64 -4.05 -4.78
C ARG A 79 -2.38 -4.27 -6.27
N ARG A 80 -2.41 -3.21 -7.07
CA ARG A 80 -2.12 -3.29 -8.51
C ARG A 80 -0.66 -3.68 -8.76
N LEU A 81 0.25 -3.16 -7.94
CA LEU A 81 1.68 -3.44 -7.99
C LEU A 81 1.98 -4.92 -7.74
N ALA A 82 1.38 -5.48 -6.69
CA ALA A 82 1.48 -6.88 -6.31
C ALA A 82 0.89 -7.79 -7.41
N ARG A 83 -0.29 -7.45 -7.95
CA ARG A 83 -0.89 -8.20 -9.08
C ARG A 83 -0.02 -8.17 -10.33
N ALA A 84 0.52 -7.02 -10.70
CA ALA A 84 1.41 -6.89 -11.85
C ALA A 84 2.68 -7.74 -11.71
N ARG A 85 3.07 -8.06 -10.47
CA ARG A 85 4.22 -8.90 -10.12
C ARG A 85 3.85 -10.36 -9.84
N GLY A 86 2.60 -10.75 -10.05
CA GLY A 86 2.15 -12.12 -9.82
C GLY A 86 2.13 -12.55 -8.35
N VAL A 87 2.15 -11.60 -7.41
CA VAL A 87 2.11 -11.87 -5.97
C VAL A 87 0.68 -12.26 -5.56
N GLY A 88 0.53 -13.37 -4.86
CA GLY A 88 -0.76 -13.93 -4.43
C GLY A 88 -1.34 -13.27 -3.18
N SER A 89 -0.54 -12.56 -2.38
CA SER A 89 -1.01 -11.93 -1.14
C SER A 89 -0.25 -10.67 -0.74
N ILE A 90 -0.92 -9.79 0.01
CA ILE A 90 -0.29 -8.66 0.69
C ILE A 90 -0.51 -8.78 2.18
N GLU A 91 0.57 -8.75 2.93
CA GLU A 91 0.54 -8.65 4.38
C GLU A 91 0.67 -7.19 4.78
N TRP A 92 -0.38 -6.63 5.37
CA TRP A 92 -0.40 -5.25 5.84
C TRP A 92 -0.18 -5.20 7.35
N VAL A 93 0.81 -4.43 7.78
CA VAL A 93 1.09 -4.16 9.20
C VAL A 93 1.10 -2.66 9.43
N VAL A 94 0.30 -2.17 10.37
CA VAL A 94 0.24 -0.73 10.71
C VAL A 94 0.49 -0.52 12.20
N HIS A 95 1.57 0.19 12.52
CA HIS A 95 2.00 0.48 13.89
C HIS A 95 1.22 1.67 14.48
N ALA A 96 -0.09 1.49 14.66
CA ALA A 96 -0.99 2.55 15.14
C ALA A 96 -1.70 2.24 16.48
N VAL A 97 -1.40 1.10 17.12
CA VAL A 97 -2.13 0.64 18.32
C VAL A 97 -1.75 1.45 19.56
N ARG A 98 -0.46 1.74 19.75
CA ARG A 98 0.09 2.39 20.95
C ARG A 98 0.60 3.81 20.70
N CYS A 99 -0.02 4.53 19.77
CA CYS A 99 0.36 5.91 19.49
C CYS A 99 0.03 6.82 20.69
N ALA A 100 0.99 7.65 21.11
CA ALA A 100 0.81 8.63 22.18
C ALA A 100 -0.33 9.64 21.90
N ARG A 101 -0.59 9.92 20.63
CA ARG A 101 -1.75 10.70 20.16
C ARG A 101 -2.53 9.86 19.15
N PRO A 102 -3.58 9.12 19.58
CA PRO A 102 -4.26 8.18 18.69
C PRO A 102 -5.05 8.91 17.60
N ASN A 103 -4.81 8.54 16.34
CA ASN A 103 -5.59 9.03 15.22
C ASN A 103 -6.88 8.20 15.07
N LEU A 104 -7.97 8.66 15.68
CA LEU A 104 -9.26 7.95 15.67
C LEU A 104 -9.83 7.79 14.25
N LYS A 105 -9.53 8.72 13.33
CA LYS A 105 -9.95 8.61 11.92
C LYS A 105 -9.23 7.46 11.23
N LEU A 106 -7.90 7.35 11.43
CA LEU A 106 -7.10 6.23 10.93
C LEU A 106 -7.62 4.91 11.48
N ARG A 107 -7.85 4.83 12.80
CA ARG A 107 -8.41 3.63 13.43
C ARG A 107 -9.71 3.17 12.78
N ARG A 108 -10.69 4.09 12.60
CA ARG A 108 -11.96 3.78 11.91
C ARG A 108 -11.76 3.35 10.47
N VAL A 109 -10.74 3.88 9.79
CA VAL A 109 -10.40 3.51 8.41
C VAL A 109 -9.81 2.10 8.36
N LEU A 110 -8.93 1.74 9.29
CA LEU A 110 -8.35 0.39 9.42
C LEU A 110 -9.41 -0.64 9.78
N GLU A 111 -10.24 -0.37 10.79
CA GLU A 111 -11.32 -1.26 11.24
C GLU A 111 -12.33 -1.53 10.10
N ARG A 112 -12.79 -0.47 9.40
CA ARG A 112 -13.71 -0.62 8.26
C ARG A 112 -13.11 -1.40 7.09
N ARG A 113 -11.79 -1.33 6.91
CA ARG A 113 -11.07 -2.06 5.86
C ARG A 113 -10.86 -3.54 6.22
N GLY A 114 -11.09 -3.92 7.48
CA GLY A 114 -10.99 -5.29 7.98
C GLY A 114 -9.69 -5.60 8.76
N PHE A 115 -8.90 -4.59 9.12
CA PHE A 115 -7.72 -4.81 9.96
C PHE A 115 -8.11 -5.28 11.35
N VAL A 116 -7.33 -6.21 11.89
CA VAL A 116 -7.48 -6.73 13.26
C VAL A 116 -6.21 -6.47 14.05
N VAL A 117 -6.33 -6.16 15.34
CA VAL A 117 -5.15 -6.01 16.20
C VAL A 117 -4.57 -7.39 16.50
N ARG A 118 -3.27 -7.59 16.25
CA ARG A 118 -2.53 -8.82 16.57
C ARG A 118 -1.19 -8.48 17.20
N ILE A 119 -0.66 -9.41 17.98
CA ILE A 119 0.72 -9.38 18.47
C ILE A 119 1.58 -10.12 17.44
N LEU A 120 2.50 -9.41 16.80
CA LEU A 120 3.40 -9.96 15.79
C LEU A 120 4.82 -10.12 16.37
N PRO A 121 5.53 -11.24 16.10
CA PRO A 121 6.91 -11.42 16.54
C PRO A 121 7.82 -10.29 16.08
N GLY A 122 8.65 -9.75 16.99
CA GLY A 122 9.58 -8.65 16.69
C GLY A 122 8.96 -7.26 16.52
N ILE A 123 7.63 -7.16 16.45
CA ILE A 123 6.89 -5.90 16.23
C ILE A 123 6.05 -5.52 17.46
N GLY A 124 5.41 -6.50 18.10
CA GLY A 124 4.42 -6.26 19.15
C GLY A 124 3.01 -6.07 18.60
N GLU A 125 2.17 -5.29 19.30
CA GLU A 125 0.79 -5.04 18.88
C GLU A 125 0.70 -4.11 17.67
N ALA A 126 0.10 -4.60 16.59
CA ALA A 126 -0.13 -3.85 15.36
C ALA A 126 -1.51 -4.17 14.76
N TYR A 127 -2.02 -3.25 13.93
CA TYR A 127 -3.14 -3.57 13.06
C TYR A 127 -2.60 -4.43 11.91
N PHE A 128 -3.23 -5.58 11.71
CA PHE A 128 -2.84 -6.59 10.75
C PHE A 128 -3.99 -6.89 9.78
N LEU A 129 -3.66 -7.02 8.49
CA LEU A 129 -4.59 -7.54 7.47
C LEU A 129 -3.81 -8.37 6.46
N LEU A 130 -4.26 -9.61 6.25
CA LEU A 130 -3.83 -10.42 5.11
C LEU A 130 -4.83 -10.23 3.96
N ASP A 131 -4.39 -9.55 2.90
CA ASP A 131 -5.18 -9.25 1.71
C ASP A 131 -4.81 -10.25 0.60
N VAL A 132 -5.57 -11.35 0.51
CA VAL A 132 -5.38 -12.37 -0.52
C VAL A 132 -5.83 -11.80 -1.86
N LEU A 133 -4.94 -11.84 -2.84
CA LEU A 133 -5.23 -11.33 -4.17
C LEU A 133 -5.83 -12.46 -5.01
N PRO A 134 -6.92 -12.19 -5.75
CA PRO A 134 -7.45 -13.19 -6.67
C PRO A 134 -6.36 -13.51 -7.70
N ALA A 135 -6.21 -14.80 -8.01
CA ALA A 135 -5.35 -15.23 -9.10
C ALA A 135 -5.67 -14.42 -10.36
N LEU A 136 -4.63 -14.04 -11.11
CA LEU A 136 -4.82 -13.36 -12.39
C LEU A 136 -5.67 -14.27 -13.28
N SER A 137 -6.95 -13.92 -13.46
CA SER A 137 -7.79 -14.58 -14.45
C SER A 137 -7.12 -14.39 -15.81
N THR A 138 -6.65 -15.47 -16.41
CA THR A 138 -6.19 -15.48 -17.79
C THR A 138 -7.43 -15.37 -18.68
N THR A 139 -7.91 -14.16 -18.92
CA THR A 139 -9.11 -13.85 -19.72
C THR A 139 -8.83 -12.48 -20.34
N ASP A 140 -8.56 -12.28 -21.64
CA ASP A 140 -8.71 -13.11 -22.83
C ASP A 140 -7.54 -12.88 -23.79
N SER A 141 -6.85 -13.96 -24.16
CA SER A 141 -6.21 -14.05 -25.47
C SER A 141 -7.25 -14.56 -26.45
N GLN A 142 -8.14 -13.69 -26.95
CA GLN A 142 -8.90 -13.93 -28.18
C GLN A 142 -9.71 -12.69 -28.60
N ALA A 143 -9.73 -12.46 -29.93
CA ALA A 143 -10.33 -11.37 -30.69
C ALA A 143 -9.46 -10.09 -30.76
N GLN A 144 -8.90 -9.67 -31.89
CA GLN A 144 -9.47 -9.68 -33.24
C GLN A 144 -8.39 -9.99 -34.29
N ARG A 145 -8.72 -10.93 -35.18
CA ARG A 145 -8.11 -11.07 -36.51
C ARG A 145 -8.56 -9.94 -37.42
#